data_AF-A0A6A5GYS8-F1
#
_entry.id   AF-A0A6A5GYS8-F1
#
_cell.length_a   1.000
_cell.length_b   1.000
_cell.length_c   1.000
_cell.angle_alpha   90.00
_cell.angle_beta   90.00
_cell.angle_gamma   90.00
#
_symmetry.space_group_name_H-M   'P 1'
#
loop_
_entity.id
_entity.type
_entity.pdbx_description
1 polymer ?
#
loop_
_entity_poly.entity_id
_entity_poly.type
_entity_poly.pdbx_seq_one_letter_code
_entity_poly.pdbx_strand_id
1 'polypeptide(L)'
;MKESGSIVVAPLFPPTSTPYFDSFVLWQFSLLHAAKKIDFRKRYTIYSPKDGQPCMDHDRASGEGVGPQEYTLIKLKVLDPKPQALAHIKEDIYLVAATLRPETMYGQTNCYLHPDIQYSIFYATENESQVFVATARSARIMSYQGLTKENGKVRYVAGLEKIAGAKLLGAPLSAPLAKYQRVYALPMLTIKDDKGTGVVTSVPSDSPDDFAALSDLKKKKPLREKYELTDQMVLRFLAKAAAKNVLEPMRTFNDETRRSLETTVDWLREYACSRSYGLGTKLPWDTQYLIESLSDSTIYNAYYTVAHLLQQGAFDGSVVGPAGIKADQMTDGSWSYVFLGEVYDSKTMPVEEEKLKSLRKEFMYLEISEFQKAKLP
;
A
#
# COMPACT_ATOMS: atom_id res chain seq x y z
N MET A 1 20.65 47.03 51.54
CA MET A 1 20.17 45.70 51.95
C MET A 1 18.82 45.48 51.30
N LYS A 2 18.73 44.62 50.27
CA LYS A 2 17.45 44.18 49.71
C LYS A 2 17.07 42.89 50.43
N GLU A 3 16.05 42.94 51.26
CA GLU A 3 15.46 41.75 51.88
C GLU A 3 14.79 40.92 50.78
N SER A 4 15.41 39.78 50.44
CA SER A 4 14.79 38.75 49.62
C SER A 4 13.92 37.87 50.51
N GLY A 5 12.65 38.24 50.66
CA GLY A 5 11.64 37.37 51.28
C GLY A 5 11.40 36.15 50.39
N SER A 6 11.88 34.98 50.83
CA SER A 6 11.53 33.70 50.21
C SER A 6 10.23 33.22 50.84
N ILE A 7 9.13 33.27 50.10
CA ILE A 7 7.86 32.64 50.50
C ILE A 7 8.05 31.13 50.33
N VAL A 8 8.24 30.42 51.44
CA VAL A 8 8.11 28.97 51.46
C VAL A 8 6.63 28.66 51.39
N VAL A 9 6.14 28.33 50.20
CA VAL A 9 4.79 27.77 50.04
C VAL A 9 4.84 26.37 50.64
N ALA A 10 4.22 26.19 51.82
CA ALA A 10 3.99 24.86 52.36
C ALA A 10 3.20 24.04 51.32
N PRO A 11 3.52 22.75 51.09
CA PRO A 11 2.75 21.94 50.16
C PRO A 11 1.27 21.98 50.59
N LEU A 12 0.41 22.43 49.68
CA LEU A 12 -1.04 22.58 49.87
C LEU A 12 -1.77 21.24 50.09
N PHE A 13 -1.04 20.13 50.08
CA PHE A 13 -1.58 18.79 50.24
C PHE A 13 -0.91 18.09 51.43
N PRO A 14 -1.67 17.42 52.31
CA PRO A 14 -1.09 16.55 53.33
C PRO A 14 -0.24 15.47 52.66
N PRO A 15 0.79 14.92 53.33
CA PRO A 15 1.59 13.83 52.79
C PRO A 15 0.66 12.71 52.32
N THR A 16 0.94 12.16 51.14
CA THR A 16 0.12 11.22 50.34
C THR A 16 -0.17 9.87 51.01
N SER A 17 -0.02 9.76 52.33
CA SER A 17 -0.14 8.51 53.10
C SER A 17 -0.58 8.77 54.55
N THR A 18 -1.58 9.63 54.78
CA THR A 18 -2.25 9.67 56.09
C THR A 18 -3.38 8.65 56.13
N PRO A 19 -3.62 7.95 57.26
CA PRO A 19 -4.70 6.95 57.36
C PRO A 19 -6.10 7.51 57.03
N TYR A 20 -6.37 8.77 57.38
CA TYR A 20 -7.63 9.43 57.07
C TYR A 20 -7.82 9.68 55.56
N PHE A 21 -6.77 10.16 54.88
CA PHE A 21 -6.83 10.39 53.44
C PHE A 21 -6.93 9.07 52.65
N ASP A 22 -6.21 8.04 53.09
CA ASP A 22 -6.31 6.69 52.50
C ASP A 22 -7.73 6.12 52.61
N SER A 23 -8.36 6.21 53.79
CA SER A 23 -9.76 5.80 53.98
C SER A 23 -10.73 6.56 53.06
N PHE A 24 -10.48 7.85 52.80
CA PHE A 24 -11.29 8.65 51.89
C PHE A 24 -11.13 8.17 50.43
N VAL A 25 -9.90 7.92 49.98
CA VAL A 25 -9.62 7.42 48.61
C VAL A 25 -10.21 6.02 48.42
N LEU A 26 -10.10 5.13 49.41
CA LEU A 26 -10.70 3.79 49.35
C LEU A 26 -12.22 3.84 49.21
N TRP A 27 -12.90 4.71 49.97
CA TRP A 27 -14.33 4.95 49.82
C TRP A 27 -14.69 5.44 48.41
N GLN A 28 -13.94 6.41 47.86
CA GLN A 28 -14.13 6.92 46.51
C GLN A 28 -14.00 5.81 45.43
N PHE A 29 -12.92 5.02 45.47
CA PHE A 29 -12.69 3.95 44.50
C PHE A 29 -13.73 2.82 44.62
N SER A 30 -14.23 2.56 45.82
CA SER A 30 -15.32 1.59 46.04
C SER A 30 -16.62 2.03 45.36
N LEU A 31 -16.97 3.32 45.46
CA LEU A 31 -18.12 3.88 44.74
C LEU A 31 -17.93 3.84 43.23
N LEU A 32 -16.73 4.19 42.72
CA LEU A 32 -16.42 4.11 41.30
C LEU A 32 -16.51 2.68 40.75
N HIS A 33 -16.03 1.71 41.51
CA HIS A 33 -16.14 0.29 41.16
C HIS A 33 -17.61 -0.18 41.17
N ALA A 34 -18.38 0.13 42.21
CA ALA A 34 -19.81 -0.21 42.30
C ALA A 34 -20.63 0.43 41.17
N ALA A 35 -20.28 1.65 40.76
CA ALA A 35 -20.86 2.34 39.62
C ALA A 35 -20.32 1.88 38.24
N LYS A 36 -19.49 0.82 38.20
CA LYS A 36 -18.88 0.26 36.99
C LYS A 36 -18.08 1.28 36.17
N LYS A 37 -17.38 2.20 36.84
CA LYS A 37 -16.50 3.22 36.23
C LYS A 37 -15.03 2.77 36.16
N ILE A 38 -14.68 1.69 36.85
CA ILE A 38 -13.35 1.05 36.81
C ILE A 38 -13.48 -0.26 36.05
N ASP A 39 -12.56 -0.50 35.12
CA ASP A 39 -12.57 -1.69 34.25
C ASP A 39 -11.17 -2.30 34.19
N PHE A 40 -11.08 -3.63 34.17
CA PHE A 40 -9.82 -4.36 34.09
C PHE A 40 -9.71 -5.03 32.71
N ARG A 41 -8.89 -4.44 31.85
CA ARG A 41 -8.70 -4.91 30.47
C ARG A 41 -7.31 -4.58 29.96
N LYS A 42 -6.81 -5.41 29.03
CA LYS A 42 -5.57 -5.13 28.31
C LYS A 42 -5.80 -3.97 27.35
N ARG A 43 -5.01 -2.91 27.50
CA ARG A 43 -5.08 -1.68 26.68
C ARG A 43 -3.68 -1.22 26.33
N TYR A 44 -3.54 -0.59 25.16
CA TYR A 44 -2.30 0.08 24.80
C TYR A 44 -2.16 1.37 25.60
N THR A 45 -0.97 1.60 26.11
CA THR A 45 -0.58 2.80 26.84
C THR A 45 0.91 3.03 26.65
N ILE A 46 1.36 4.26 26.89
CA ILE A 46 2.78 4.53 26.99
C ILE A 46 3.32 3.78 28.21
N TYR A 47 4.40 3.04 28.01
CA TYR A 47 4.91 2.09 28.98
C TYR A 47 6.41 2.29 29.15
N SER A 48 6.89 2.23 30.39
CA SER A 48 8.33 2.25 30.70
C SER A 48 8.82 0.83 30.94
N PRO A 49 9.61 0.24 30.03
CA PRO A 49 10.27 -1.04 30.25
C PRO A 49 11.15 -1.09 31.51
N LYS A 50 11.71 0.05 31.92
CA LYS A 50 12.59 0.14 33.09
C LYS A 50 11.79 0.05 34.39
N ASP A 51 10.66 0.76 34.44
CA ASP A 51 9.82 0.83 35.64
C ASP A 51 8.78 -0.30 35.68
N GLY A 52 8.60 -1.03 34.58
CA GLY A 52 7.70 -2.17 34.50
C GLY A 52 6.21 -1.78 34.51
N GLN A 53 5.88 -0.51 34.29
CA GLN A 53 4.53 0.02 34.43
C GLN A 53 4.16 1.05 33.33
N PRO A 54 2.86 1.36 33.17
CA PRO A 54 2.42 2.50 32.37
C PRO A 54 3.09 3.80 32.83
N CYS A 55 3.58 4.61 31.88
CA CYS A 55 4.25 5.88 32.13
C CYS A 55 3.30 7.02 31.75
N MET A 56 2.61 7.55 32.75
CA MET A 56 1.62 8.62 32.61
C MET A 56 2.33 9.98 32.57
N ASP A 57 1.59 11.04 32.26
CA ASP A 57 2.16 12.35 31.96
C ASP A 57 3.10 12.89 33.05
N HIS A 58 2.73 12.75 34.33
CA HIS A 58 3.56 13.20 35.45
C HIS A 58 4.76 12.29 35.75
N ASP A 59 4.83 11.10 35.14
CA ASP A 59 5.98 10.19 35.26
C ASP A 59 7.06 10.48 34.20
N ARG A 60 6.79 11.41 33.27
CA ARG A 60 7.64 11.68 32.11
C ARG A 60 8.61 12.82 32.36
N ALA A 61 9.85 12.63 31.90
CA ALA A 61 10.81 13.73 31.77
C ALA A 61 10.59 14.57 30.50
N SER A 62 9.86 14.06 29.51
CA SER A 62 9.59 14.73 28.22
C SER A 62 8.38 14.11 27.51
N GLY A 63 7.69 14.90 26.68
CA GLY A 63 6.59 14.40 25.85
C GLY A 63 5.26 14.24 26.61
N GLU A 64 4.95 15.20 27.48
CA GLU A 64 3.64 15.33 28.13
C GLU A 64 2.52 15.42 27.08
N GLY A 65 1.43 14.67 27.26
CA GLY A 65 0.30 14.64 26.33
C GLY A 65 0.48 13.74 25.10
N VAL A 66 1.65 13.10 24.93
CA VAL A 66 1.86 12.15 23.82
C VAL A 66 1.17 10.82 24.12
N GLY A 67 0.27 10.40 23.22
CA GLY A 67 -0.42 9.11 23.29
C GLY A 67 0.15 8.06 22.33
N PRO A 68 -0.32 6.80 22.41
CA PRO A 68 -0.02 5.79 21.41
C PRO A 68 -0.61 6.19 20.05
N GLN A 69 0.18 6.09 18.99
CA GLN A 69 -0.27 6.26 17.60
C GLN A 69 -0.36 4.90 16.92
N GLU A 70 -1.50 4.59 16.34
CA GLU A 70 -1.74 3.35 15.61
C GLU A 70 -1.13 3.40 14.21
N TYR A 71 -0.53 2.29 13.78
CA TYR A 71 -0.07 2.05 12.42
C TYR A 71 -0.55 0.68 11.98
N THR A 72 -0.92 0.55 10.70
CA THR A 72 -1.11 -0.76 10.09
C THR A 72 0.25 -1.34 9.71
N LEU A 73 0.55 -2.56 10.16
CA LEU A 73 1.77 -3.28 9.80
C LEU A 73 1.52 -4.23 8.63
N ILE A 74 2.04 -3.87 7.46
CA ILE A 74 1.97 -4.67 6.24
C ILE A 74 3.11 -5.68 6.24
N LYS A 75 2.77 -6.97 6.11
CA LYS A 75 3.74 -8.06 6.06
C LYS A 75 4.10 -8.40 4.61
N LEU A 76 5.26 -7.95 4.14
CA LEU A 76 5.78 -8.29 2.82
C LEU A 76 6.63 -9.56 2.92
N LYS A 77 6.13 -10.68 2.39
CA LYS A 77 6.83 -11.98 2.48
C LYS A 77 8.04 -12.00 1.56
N VAL A 78 9.21 -12.33 2.08
CA VAL A 78 10.41 -12.59 1.26
C VAL A 78 10.24 -13.88 0.48
N LEU A 79 10.46 -13.82 -0.82
CA LEU A 79 10.36 -14.93 -1.75
C LEU A 79 11.73 -15.53 -2.05
N ASP A 80 11.74 -16.72 -2.65
CA ASP A 80 12.95 -17.32 -3.19
C ASP A 80 13.30 -16.73 -4.59
N PRO A 81 14.60 -16.59 -4.91
CA PRO A 81 15.75 -16.83 -4.02
C PRO A 81 15.89 -15.73 -2.95
N LYS A 82 16.06 -16.15 -1.69
CA LYS A 82 16.31 -15.24 -0.56
C LYS A 82 17.67 -14.53 -0.72
N PRO A 83 17.80 -13.28 -0.26
CA PRO A 83 19.11 -12.64 -0.10
C PRO A 83 20.08 -13.53 0.70
N GLN A 84 21.37 -13.48 0.38
CA GLN A 84 22.38 -14.36 1.01
C GLN A 84 22.35 -14.29 2.54
N ALA A 85 22.13 -13.09 3.11
CA ALA A 85 22.03 -12.90 4.56
C ALA A 85 20.85 -13.65 5.20
N LEU A 86 19.79 -13.91 4.44
CA LEU A 86 18.55 -14.54 4.89
C LEU A 86 18.44 -16.02 4.50
N ALA A 87 19.37 -16.54 3.69
CA ALA A 87 19.26 -17.85 3.07
C ALA A 87 19.20 -19.03 4.06
N HIS A 88 19.79 -18.87 5.25
CA HIS A 88 19.83 -19.91 6.28
C HIS A 88 18.52 -20.00 7.11
N ILE A 89 17.60 -19.05 6.96
CA ILE A 89 16.35 -18.99 7.71
C ILE A 89 15.29 -19.85 7.01
N LYS A 90 14.70 -20.79 7.76
CA LYS A 90 13.72 -21.77 7.23
C LYS A 90 12.30 -21.23 7.28
N GLU A 91 12.00 -20.43 8.29
CA GLU A 91 10.71 -19.83 8.55
C GLU A 91 10.35 -18.78 7.49
N ASP A 92 9.07 -18.42 7.42
CA ASP A 92 8.60 -17.34 6.58
C ASP A 92 9.12 -16.00 7.10
N ILE A 93 9.82 -15.27 6.23
CA ILE A 93 10.44 -13.98 6.55
C ILE A 93 9.55 -12.87 6.02
N TYR A 94 9.29 -11.86 6.84
CA TYR A 94 8.47 -10.70 6.48
C TYR A 94 9.21 -9.40 6.74
N LEU A 95 9.31 -8.56 5.72
CA LEU A 95 9.59 -7.13 5.88
C LEU A 95 8.29 -6.49 6.38
N VAL A 96 8.31 -5.99 7.62
CA VAL A 96 7.11 -5.43 8.26
C VAL A 96 7.11 -3.91 8.09
N ALA A 97 6.28 -3.41 7.18
CA ALA A 97 6.20 -2.00 6.86
C ALA A 97 5.06 -1.31 7.61
N ALA A 98 5.32 -0.16 8.23
CA ALA A 98 4.29 0.62 8.91
C ALA A 98 3.64 1.63 7.95
N THR A 99 2.31 1.66 7.88
CA THR A 99 1.54 2.64 7.10
C THR A 99 0.38 3.20 7.89
N LEU A 100 0.03 4.46 7.63
CA LEU A 100 -1.18 5.13 8.10
C LEU A 100 -2.32 5.07 7.06
N ARG A 101 -2.02 4.58 5.86
CA ARG A 101 -2.91 4.59 4.69
C ARG A 101 -3.06 3.18 4.12
N PRO A 102 -3.71 2.24 4.83
CA PRO A 102 -3.87 0.87 4.36
C PRO A 102 -4.71 0.77 3.08
N GLU A 103 -5.56 1.75 2.78
CA GLU A 103 -6.39 1.82 1.58
C GLU A 103 -5.59 1.90 0.27
N THR A 104 -4.34 2.37 0.32
CA THR A 104 -3.50 2.57 -0.87
C THR A 104 -2.72 1.32 -1.28
N MET A 105 -2.79 0.24 -0.49
CA MET A 105 -1.93 -0.93 -0.67
C MET A 105 -2.13 -1.68 -2.01
N TYR A 106 -3.21 -1.42 -2.74
CA TYR A 106 -3.42 -1.94 -4.10
C TYR A 106 -2.39 -1.39 -5.12
N GLY A 107 -1.85 -0.19 -4.87
CA GLY A 107 -0.90 0.50 -5.74
C GLY A 107 0.57 0.21 -5.44
N GLN A 108 0.88 -0.80 -4.62
CA GLN A 108 2.26 -1.10 -4.24
C GLN A 108 3.11 -1.52 -5.43
N THR A 109 4.23 -0.82 -5.67
CA THR A 109 5.20 -1.16 -6.73
C THR A 109 6.46 -1.82 -6.20
N ASN A 110 6.85 -1.49 -4.97
CA ASN A 110 8.08 -1.97 -4.32
C ASN A 110 8.02 -1.72 -2.81
N CYS A 111 9.07 -2.11 -2.11
CA CYS A 111 9.31 -1.79 -0.70
C CYS A 111 10.56 -0.92 -0.60
N TYR A 112 10.61 0.01 0.34
CA TYR A 112 11.78 0.84 0.59
C TYR A 112 12.48 0.47 1.89
N LEU A 113 13.81 0.48 1.82
CA LEU A 113 14.73 0.37 2.93
C LEU A 113 15.80 1.46 2.81
N HIS A 114 16.29 1.96 3.94
CA HIS A 114 17.48 2.80 3.91
C HIS A 114 18.71 1.90 3.87
N PRO A 115 19.67 2.10 2.94
CA PRO A 115 20.84 1.22 2.81
C PRO A 115 21.71 1.20 4.08
N ASP A 116 21.86 2.35 4.75
CA ASP A 116 22.75 2.50 5.91
C ASP A 116 22.10 2.24 7.28
N ILE A 117 20.76 2.16 7.36
CA ILE A 117 20.07 1.88 8.62
C ILE A 117 20.35 0.44 9.04
N GLN A 118 20.54 0.24 10.35
CA GLN A 118 20.67 -1.08 10.96
C GLN A 118 19.28 -1.65 11.26
N TYR A 119 18.95 -2.72 10.55
CA TYR A 119 17.77 -3.54 10.79
C TYR A 119 18.12 -4.72 11.70
N SER A 120 17.10 -5.30 12.31
CA SER A 120 17.18 -6.48 13.16
C SER A 120 16.22 -7.53 12.62
N ILE A 121 16.67 -8.78 12.62
CA ILE A 121 15.90 -9.92 12.15
C ILE A 121 15.61 -10.79 13.36
N PHE A 122 14.32 -11.00 13.66
CA PHE A 122 13.90 -11.62 14.91
C PHE A 122 12.70 -12.53 14.73
N TYR A 123 12.62 -13.56 15.58
CA TYR A 123 11.47 -14.45 15.63
C TYR A 123 10.27 -13.71 16.23
N ALA A 124 9.14 -13.81 15.54
CA ALA A 124 7.88 -13.20 15.88
C ALA A 124 6.79 -14.27 16.04
N THR A 125 5.65 -13.87 16.60
CA THR A 125 4.54 -14.72 17.07
C THR A 125 4.85 -15.49 18.34
N GLU A 126 3.80 -15.93 19.05
CA GLU A 126 3.93 -16.70 20.29
C GLU A 126 4.70 -18.02 20.08
N ASN A 127 4.57 -18.61 18.89
CA ASN A 127 5.20 -19.88 18.53
C ASN A 127 6.49 -19.72 17.70
N GLU A 128 6.97 -18.48 17.50
CA GLU A 128 8.18 -18.19 16.73
C GLU A 128 8.14 -18.73 15.28
N SER A 129 6.94 -18.83 14.70
CA SER A 129 6.71 -19.43 13.37
C SER A 129 7.00 -18.48 12.21
N GLN A 130 7.24 -17.20 12.50
CA GLN A 130 7.54 -16.16 11.51
C GLN A 130 8.78 -15.38 11.94
N VAL A 131 9.50 -14.85 10.96
CA VAL A 131 10.66 -13.98 11.19
C VAL A 131 10.35 -12.60 10.64
N PHE A 132 10.52 -11.56 11.45
CA PHE A 132 10.28 -10.17 11.06
C PHE A 132 11.59 -9.42 10.85
N VAL A 133 11.56 -8.47 9.91
CA VAL A 133 12.65 -7.53 9.62
C VAL A 133 12.16 -6.10 9.91
N ALA A 134 12.76 -5.45 10.91
CA ALA A 134 12.45 -4.08 11.33
C ALA A 134 13.65 -3.46 12.07
N THR A 135 13.61 -2.18 12.44
CA THR A 135 14.62 -1.61 13.34
C THR A 135 14.57 -2.23 14.74
N ALA A 136 15.70 -2.23 15.46
CA ALA A 136 15.78 -2.73 16.85
C ALA A 136 14.79 -2.03 17.79
N ARG A 137 14.56 -0.72 17.59
CA ARG A 137 13.54 0.05 18.33
C ARG A 137 12.14 -0.52 18.09
N SER A 138 11.81 -0.80 16.83
CA SER A 138 10.51 -1.35 16.46
C SER A 138 10.32 -2.77 16.99
N ALA A 139 11.35 -3.63 16.89
CA ALA A 139 11.34 -4.97 17.46
C ALA A 139 11.07 -4.95 18.98
N ARG A 140 11.72 -4.03 19.71
CA ARG A 140 11.45 -3.82 21.15
C ARG A 140 10.01 -3.41 21.39
N ILE A 141 9.46 -2.44 20.64
CA ILE A 141 8.06 -2.02 20.79
C ILE A 141 7.10 -3.20 20.56
N MET A 142 7.31 -3.95 19.49
CA MET A 142 6.50 -5.13 19.15
C MET A 142 6.53 -6.20 20.26
N SER A 143 7.67 -6.37 20.94
CA SER A 143 7.79 -7.33 22.05
C SER A 143 6.92 -6.98 23.26
N TYR A 144 6.58 -5.70 23.48
CA TYR A 144 5.65 -5.26 24.53
C TYR A 144 4.18 -5.26 24.08
N GLN A 145 3.92 -5.56 22.81
CA GLN A 145 2.59 -5.63 22.23
C GLN A 145 2.11 -7.08 22.06
N GLY A 146 2.89 -8.07 22.50
CA GLY A 146 2.56 -9.49 22.38
C GLY A 146 2.84 -10.08 20.99
N LEU A 147 3.73 -9.46 20.20
CA LEU A 147 4.15 -10.00 18.91
C LEU A 147 5.36 -10.95 19.01
N THR A 148 5.87 -11.18 20.23
CA THR A 148 6.96 -12.12 20.53
C THR A 148 6.49 -13.17 21.54
N LYS A 149 7.18 -14.29 21.59
CA LYS A 149 6.92 -15.39 22.54
C LYS A 149 6.87 -14.96 24.00
N GLU A 150 7.78 -14.08 24.39
CA GLU A 150 7.84 -13.53 25.74
C GLU A 150 7.74 -12.00 25.68
N ASN A 151 6.92 -11.43 26.57
CA ASN A 151 6.69 -9.99 26.62
C ASN A 151 7.99 -9.24 26.98
N GLY A 152 8.36 -8.26 26.17
CA GLY A 152 9.56 -7.44 26.37
C GLY A 152 10.88 -8.12 25.98
N LYS A 153 10.86 -9.37 25.49
CA LYS A 153 12.05 -10.08 25.02
C LYS A 153 12.01 -10.29 23.51
N VAL A 154 13.09 -9.86 22.85
CA VAL A 154 13.29 -10.05 21.41
C VAL A 154 14.31 -11.16 21.21
N ARG A 155 13.92 -12.23 20.52
CA ARG A 155 14.83 -13.29 20.09
C ARG A 155 15.29 -13.03 18.67
N TYR A 156 16.51 -12.52 18.52
CA TYR A 156 17.11 -12.29 17.21
C TYR A 156 17.54 -13.61 16.56
N VAL A 157 17.56 -13.63 15.22
CA VAL A 157 18.23 -14.68 14.46
C VAL A 157 19.74 -14.49 14.63
N ALA A 158 20.47 -15.58 14.90
CA ALA A 158 21.88 -15.51 15.25
C ALA A 158 22.72 -14.80 14.18
N GLY A 159 23.46 -13.75 14.58
CA GLY A 159 24.30 -12.96 13.68
C GLY A 159 23.54 -11.92 12.85
N LEU A 160 22.24 -11.75 13.09
CA LEU A 160 21.37 -10.80 12.40
C LEU A 160 20.66 -9.83 13.37
N GLU A 161 21.26 -9.61 14.54
CA GLU A 161 20.85 -8.58 15.51
C GLU A 161 20.95 -7.18 14.89
N LYS A 162 21.97 -6.97 14.05
CA LYS A 162 22.21 -5.74 13.29
C LYS A 162 22.67 -6.09 11.87
N ILE A 163 21.86 -5.73 10.89
CA ILE A 163 22.16 -5.88 9.47
C ILE A 163 21.90 -4.57 8.74
N ALA A 164 22.86 -4.13 7.93
CA ALA A 164 22.68 -2.95 7.09
C ALA A 164 21.58 -3.20 6.04
N GLY A 165 20.67 -2.25 5.85
CA GLY A 165 19.60 -2.35 4.85
C GLY A 165 20.10 -2.67 3.44
N ALA A 166 21.32 -2.24 3.10
CA ALA A 166 21.98 -2.56 1.83
C ALA A 166 22.04 -4.08 1.55
N LYS A 167 22.17 -4.92 2.58
CA LYS A 167 22.22 -6.39 2.46
C LYS A 167 20.85 -7.03 2.18
N LEU A 168 19.78 -6.25 2.27
CA LEU A 168 18.40 -6.67 2.04
C LEU A 168 17.83 -6.12 0.73
N LEU A 169 18.55 -5.23 0.05
CA LEU A 169 18.13 -4.66 -1.24
C LEU A 169 18.08 -5.75 -2.32
N GLY A 170 17.19 -5.57 -3.28
CA GLY A 170 16.94 -6.55 -4.34
C GLY A 170 16.16 -7.79 -3.91
N ALA A 171 15.82 -7.94 -2.62
CA ALA A 171 15.01 -9.05 -2.14
C ALA A 171 13.66 -9.10 -2.88
N PRO A 172 13.27 -10.24 -3.48
CA PRO A 172 11.95 -10.41 -4.07
C PRO A 172 10.91 -10.56 -2.95
N LEU A 173 9.79 -9.86 -3.08
CA LEU A 173 8.74 -9.79 -2.06
C LEU A 173 7.38 -10.08 -2.67
N SER A 174 6.52 -10.75 -1.89
CA SER A 174 5.08 -10.80 -2.12
C SER A 174 4.41 -9.78 -1.21
N ALA A 175 3.81 -8.75 -1.81
CA ALA A 175 3.11 -7.68 -1.12
C ALA A 175 1.60 -7.97 -1.09
N PRO A 176 0.93 -7.94 0.08
CA PRO A 176 -0.52 -8.09 0.16
C PRO A 176 -1.26 -7.03 -0.67
N LEU A 177 -2.38 -7.39 -1.30
CA LEU A 177 -3.23 -6.50 -2.12
C LEU A 177 -2.61 -5.90 -3.39
N ALA A 178 -1.29 -6.01 -3.58
CA ALA A 178 -0.62 -5.51 -4.77
C ALA A 178 -1.07 -6.29 -6.02
N LYS A 179 -1.30 -5.58 -7.13
CA LYS A 179 -1.56 -6.23 -8.43
C LYS A 179 -0.35 -7.02 -8.94
N TYR A 180 0.85 -6.66 -8.51
CA TYR A 180 2.07 -7.34 -8.90
C TYR A 180 2.35 -8.54 -7.99
N GLN A 181 2.41 -9.73 -8.56
CA GLN A 181 2.74 -10.97 -7.83
C GLN A 181 4.13 -10.93 -7.15
N ARG A 182 5.05 -10.12 -7.70
CA ARG A 182 6.41 -9.98 -7.20
C ARG A 182 6.86 -8.52 -7.27
N VAL A 183 7.22 -7.96 -6.14
CA VAL A 183 7.85 -6.65 -5.98
C VAL A 183 9.25 -6.80 -5.37
N TYR A 184 10.01 -5.71 -5.22
CA TYR A 184 11.39 -5.78 -4.72
C TYR A 184 11.68 -4.77 -3.61
N ALA A 185 12.65 -5.06 -2.76
CA ALA A 185 13.22 -4.10 -1.80
C ALA A 185 14.20 -3.14 -2.52
N LEU A 186 13.88 -1.85 -2.52
CA LEU A 186 14.64 -0.78 -3.18
C LEU A 186 15.15 0.24 -2.15
N PRO A 187 16.23 0.98 -2.47
CA PRO A 187 16.80 1.95 -1.54
C PRO A 187 16.02 3.27 -1.53
N MET A 188 15.87 3.86 -0.34
CA MET A 188 15.38 5.22 -0.16
C MET A 188 16.16 5.92 0.96
N LEU A 189 16.84 7.02 0.60
CA LEU A 189 17.79 7.72 1.48
C LEU A 189 17.14 8.68 2.48
N THR A 190 15.83 8.91 2.36
CA THR A 190 15.08 9.85 3.21
C THR A 190 14.37 9.16 4.39
N ILE A 191 14.43 7.82 4.46
CA ILE A 191 13.86 7.05 5.56
C ILE A 191 14.63 7.35 6.85
N LYS A 192 13.87 7.55 7.94
CA LYS A 192 14.41 7.73 9.29
C LYS A 192 14.21 6.47 10.12
N ASP A 193 15.18 6.14 10.96
CA ASP A 193 15.14 4.99 11.88
C ASP A 193 14.31 5.25 13.16
N ASP A 194 13.96 6.51 13.41
CA ASP A 194 13.14 6.97 14.53
C ASP A 194 11.62 6.97 14.24
N LYS A 195 11.18 6.51 13.07
CA LYS A 195 9.75 6.41 12.71
C LYS A 195 9.36 5.04 12.18
N GLY A 196 8.19 4.56 12.60
CA GLY A 196 7.62 3.28 12.18
C GLY A 196 8.56 2.10 12.45
N THR A 197 8.78 1.28 11.41
CA THR A 197 9.63 0.09 11.45
C THR A 197 10.96 0.26 10.73
N GLY A 198 11.20 1.42 10.10
CA GLY A 198 12.27 1.64 9.12
C GLY A 198 12.06 0.96 7.77
N VAL A 199 10.95 0.23 7.59
CA VAL A 199 10.53 -0.38 6.32
C VAL A 199 9.30 0.38 5.83
N VAL A 200 9.29 0.79 4.57
CA VAL A 200 8.21 1.63 4.01
C VAL A 200 7.65 0.96 2.76
N THR A 201 6.32 0.89 2.62
CA THR A 201 5.65 0.45 1.39
C THR A 201 5.74 1.54 0.33
N SER A 202 6.00 1.20 -0.94
CA SER A 202 6.02 2.18 -2.03
C SER A 202 4.71 2.16 -2.81
N VAL A 203 3.94 3.24 -2.71
CA VAL A 203 2.72 3.50 -3.48
C VAL A 203 2.86 4.82 -4.25
N PRO A 204 3.61 4.83 -5.37
CA PRO A 204 3.96 6.06 -6.09
C PRO A 204 2.77 6.79 -6.70
N SER A 205 1.60 6.17 -6.83
CA SER A 205 0.36 6.85 -7.27
C SER A 205 -0.17 7.86 -6.24
N ASP A 206 0.15 7.66 -4.96
CA ASP A 206 -0.51 8.35 -3.85
C ASP A 206 0.49 8.97 -2.84
N SER A 207 1.79 8.80 -3.07
CA SER A 207 2.88 9.30 -2.23
C SER A 207 3.97 9.98 -3.08
N PRO A 208 4.14 11.31 -2.95
CA PRO A 208 5.16 12.05 -3.72
C PRO A 208 6.59 11.57 -3.47
N ASP A 209 6.92 11.22 -2.23
CA ASP A 209 8.24 10.72 -1.85
C ASP A 209 8.53 9.37 -2.52
N ASP A 210 7.53 8.50 -2.58
CA ASP A 210 7.64 7.20 -3.22
C ASP A 210 7.87 7.34 -4.72
N PHE A 211 7.14 8.25 -5.36
CA PHE A 211 7.29 8.57 -6.77
C PHE A 211 8.66 9.16 -7.08
N ALA A 212 9.15 10.08 -6.25
CA ALA A 212 10.44 10.72 -6.41
C ALA A 212 11.57 9.70 -6.30
N ALA A 213 11.57 8.85 -5.28
CA ALA A 213 12.57 7.80 -5.08
C ALA A 213 12.58 6.78 -6.23
N LEU A 214 11.40 6.33 -6.68
CA LEU A 214 11.29 5.40 -7.80
C LEU A 214 11.74 6.04 -9.12
N SER A 215 11.39 7.31 -9.35
CA SER A 215 11.80 8.07 -10.52
C SER A 215 13.32 8.26 -10.58
N ASP A 216 13.96 8.52 -9.44
CA ASP A 216 15.40 8.63 -9.34
C ASP A 216 16.11 7.33 -9.69
N LEU A 217 15.63 6.20 -9.15
CA LEU A 217 16.15 4.87 -9.48
C LEU A 217 15.98 4.55 -10.98
N LYS A 218 14.86 4.95 -11.59
CA LYS A 218 14.63 4.78 -13.03
C LYS A 218 15.62 5.60 -13.86
N LYS A 219 15.79 6.89 -13.54
CA LYS A 219 16.65 7.81 -14.32
C LYS A 219 18.14 7.54 -14.16
N LYS A 220 18.59 7.24 -12.93
CA LYS A 220 20.02 7.20 -12.57
C LYS A 220 20.50 5.75 -12.59
N LYS A 221 20.96 5.26 -13.75
CA LYS A 221 21.59 3.93 -13.87
C LYS A 221 22.74 3.70 -12.87
N PRO A 222 23.65 4.67 -12.61
CA PRO A 222 24.70 4.49 -11.60
C PRO A 222 24.17 4.24 -10.19
N LEU A 223 22.97 4.74 -9.86
CA LEU A 223 22.34 4.49 -8.56
C LEU A 223 21.88 3.03 -8.44
N ARG A 224 21.38 2.44 -9.54
CA ARG A 224 21.03 1.01 -9.60
C ARG A 224 22.28 0.13 -9.48
N GLU A 225 23.33 0.47 -10.23
CA GLU A 225 24.60 -0.25 -10.22
C GLU A 225 25.26 -0.22 -8.84
N LYS A 226 25.23 0.94 -8.14
CA LYS A 226 25.75 1.08 -6.77
C LYS A 226 25.14 0.08 -5.78
N TYR A 227 23.86 -0.26 -5.94
CA TYR A 227 23.14 -1.16 -5.04
C TYR A 227 22.83 -2.52 -5.67
N GLU A 228 23.52 -2.88 -6.75
CA GLU A 228 23.40 -4.18 -7.43
C GLU A 228 21.96 -4.50 -7.90
N LEU A 229 21.19 -3.47 -8.24
CA LEU A 229 19.79 -3.59 -8.68
C LEU A 229 19.72 -3.79 -10.20
N THR A 230 18.96 -4.79 -10.64
CA THR A 230 18.74 -5.02 -12.07
C THR A 230 17.65 -4.10 -12.63
N ASP A 231 17.69 -3.86 -13.93
CA ASP A 231 16.67 -3.07 -14.64
C ASP A 231 15.28 -3.66 -14.48
N GLN A 232 15.17 -5.00 -14.45
CA GLN A 232 13.90 -5.68 -14.24
C GLN A 232 13.30 -5.40 -12.85
N MET A 233 14.13 -5.17 -11.83
CA MET A 233 13.68 -4.86 -10.48
C MET A 233 13.11 -3.44 -10.34
N VAL A 234 13.41 -2.53 -11.27
CA VAL A 234 13.07 -1.10 -11.15
C VAL A 234 12.18 -0.60 -12.29
N LEU A 235 12.48 -1.00 -13.53
CA LEU A 235 11.83 -0.49 -14.74
C LEU A 235 10.54 -1.23 -15.10
N ARG A 236 10.30 -2.43 -14.53
CA ARG A 236 9.11 -3.26 -14.81
C ARG A 236 7.78 -2.59 -14.43
N PHE A 237 7.79 -1.67 -13.46
CA PHE A 237 6.59 -1.14 -12.81
C PHE A 237 5.96 0.07 -13.52
N LEU A 238 5.83 0.04 -14.84
CA LEU A 238 5.14 1.11 -15.56
C LEU A 238 4.19 0.55 -16.62
N ALA A 239 2.98 1.12 -16.68
CA ALA A 239 2.15 1.13 -17.87
C ALA A 239 2.96 1.54 -19.13
N LYS A 240 4.04 2.32 -18.96
CA LYS A 240 5.01 2.63 -20.03
C LYS A 240 5.74 1.41 -20.59
N ALA A 241 6.10 0.43 -19.76
CA ALA A 241 6.73 -0.80 -20.26
C ALA A 241 5.73 -1.61 -21.10
N ALA A 242 4.49 -1.72 -20.65
CA ALA A 242 3.41 -2.32 -21.44
C ALA A 242 3.15 -1.51 -22.74
N ALA A 243 3.09 -0.18 -22.65
CA ALA A 243 2.93 0.69 -23.82
C ALA A 243 4.10 0.57 -24.80
N LYS A 244 5.34 0.44 -24.33
CA LYS A 244 6.53 0.20 -25.17
C LYS A 244 6.46 -1.17 -25.86
N ASN A 245 6.04 -2.21 -25.16
CA ASN A 245 5.85 -3.54 -25.76
C ASN A 245 4.78 -3.54 -26.86
N VAL A 246 3.76 -2.68 -26.75
CA VAL A 246 2.74 -2.49 -27.80
C VAL A 246 3.25 -1.58 -28.92
N LEU A 247 4.06 -0.57 -28.60
CA LEU A 247 4.64 0.38 -29.57
C LEU A 247 5.73 -0.25 -30.45
N GLU A 248 6.45 -1.26 -29.95
CA GLU A 248 7.50 -1.96 -30.69
C GLU A 248 6.97 -2.56 -32.02
N PRO A 249 5.90 -3.39 -32.04
CA PRO A 249 5.32 -3.90 -33.28
C PRO A 249 4.43 -2.90 -34.03
N MET A 250 4.03 -1.77 -33.42
CA MET A 250 3.13 -0.79 -34.04
C MET A 250 3.79 -0.16 -35.28
N ARG A 251 3.14 -0.16 -36.44
CA ARG A 251 3.67 0.47 -37.66
C ARG A 251 3.28 1.94 -37.71
N THR A 252 4.26 2.84 -37.73
CA THR A 252 4.05 4.27 -37.99
C THR A 252 4.36 4.58 -39.45
N PHE A 253 3.70 5.58 -40.03
CA PHE A 253 3.94 5.99 -41.42
C PHE A 253 5.34 6.59 -41.65
N ASN A 254 5.96 7.15 -40.60
CA ASN A 254 7.32 7.69 -40.65
C ASN A 254 8.03 7.52 -39.30
N ASP A 255 9.36 7.68 -39.32
CA ASP A 255 10.23 7.51 -38.15
C ASP A 255 10.11 8.66 -37.14
N GLU A 256 9.67 9.84 -37.57
CA GLU A 256 9.49 11.00 -36.70
C GLU A 256 8.30 10.78 -35.74
N THR A 257 7.18 10.28 -36.26
CA THR A 257 6.01 9.90 -35.45
C THR A 257 6.37 8.81 -34.45
N ARG A 258 7.14 7.78 -34.85
CA ARG A 258 7.64 6.76 -33.92
C ARG A 258 8.44 7.39 -32.79
N ARG A 259 9.45 8.21 -33.13
CA ARG A 259 10.29 8.90 -32.15
C ARG A 259 9.48 9.78 -31.21
N SER A 260 8.46 10.47 -31.74
CA SER A 260 7.55 11.31 -30.95
C SER A 260 6.72 10.48 -29.96
N LEU A 261 6.17 9.35 -30.38
CA LEU A 261 5.44 8.42 -29.51
C LEU A 261 6.35 7.84 -28.42
N GLU A 262 7.54 7.38 -28.79
CA GLU A 262 8.54 6.85 -27.83
C GLU A 262 8.93 7.91 -26.79
N THR A 263 9.22 9.12 -27.26
CA THR A 263 9.53 10.29 -26.41
C THR A 263 8.35 10.63 -25.51
N THR A 264 7.12 10.62 -26.03
CA THR A 264 5.91 10.92 -25.26
C THR A 264 5.68 9.88 -24.19
N VAL A 265 5.79 8.58 -24.51
CA VAL A 265 5.69 7.50 -23.52
C VAL A 265 6.75 7.67 -22.42
N ASP A 266 7.98 8.04 -22.78
CA ASP A 266 9.04 8.29 -21.80
C ASP A 266 8.82 9.55 -20.97
N TRP A 267 8.26 10.60 -21.55
CA TRP A 267 7.96 11.86 -20.88
C TRP A 267 6.75 11.76 -19.95
N LEU A 268 5.68 11.09 -20.38
CA LEU A 268 4.34 11.10 -19.76
C LEU A 268 4.38 10.83 -18.26
N ARG A 269 3.63 11.60 -17.48
CA ARG A 269 3.55 11.48 -16.01
C ARG A 269 2.11 11.22 -15.60
N GLU A 270 1.83 11.33 -14.31
CA GLU A 270 0.47 11.38 -13.79
C GLU A 270 -0.36 12.40 -14.57
N TYR A 271 -1.56 12.00 -14.94
CA TYR A 271 -2.52 12.84 -15.66
C TYR A 271 -3.80 12.89 -14.84
N ALA A 272 -4.28 14.10 -14.55
CA ALA A 272 -5.53 14.29 -13.82
C ALA A 272 -6.71 13.83 -14.70
N CYS A 273 -7.32 12.70 -14.34
CA CYS A 273 -8.37 12.06 -15.13
C CYS A 273 -9.79 12.45 -14.71
N SER A 274 -9.94 13.38 -13.77
CA SER A 274 -11.24 13.78 -13.21
C SER A 274 -11.39 15.29 -13.08
N ARG A 275 -12.63 15.79 -13.18
CA ARG A 275 -13.00 17.20 -13.06
C ARG A 275 -14.32 17.37 -12.30
N SER A 276 -14.58 18.55 -11.74
CA SER A 276 -15.79 18.84 -10.94
C SER A 276 -16.93 19.52 -11.72
N TYR A 277 -16.70 19.94 -12.97
CA TYR A 277 -17.68 20.65 -13.79
C TYR A 277 -17.57 20.22 -15.27
N GLY A 278 -18.69 20.26 -15.99
CA GLY A 278 -18.79 19.91 -17.41
C GLY A 278 -19.70 18.71 -17.69
N LEU A 279 -19.74 18.27 -18.95
CA LEU A 279 -20.44 17.05 -19.37
C LEU A 279 -19.51 15.84 -19.24
N GLY A 280 -20.04 14.65 -19.00
CA GLY A 280 -19.25 13.42 -18.95
C GLY A 280 -19.85 12.37 -18.03
N THR A 281 -19.14 11.25 -17.91
CA THR A 281 -19.51 10.14 -17.03
C THR A 281 -19.02 10.41 -15.62
N LYS A 282 -19.86 10.17 -14.60
CA LYS A 282 -19.46 10.31 -13.19
C LYS A 282 -18.57 9.16 -12.75
N LEU A 283 -17.63 9.43 -11.86
CA LEU A 283 -16.87 8.34 -11.22
C LEU A 283 -17.83 7.45 -10.41
N PRO A 284 -17.72 6.11 -10.54
CA PRO A 284 -18.69 5.21 -9.94
C PRO A 284 -18.60 5.15 -8.41
N TRP A 285 -17.44 5.43 -7.82
CA TRP A 285 -17.24 5.46 -6.35
C TRP A 285 -17.27 6.89 -5.76
N ASP A 286 -17.21 7.93 -6.59
CA ASP A 286 -17.24 9.32 -6.12
C ASP A 286 -17.94 10.24 -7.12
N THR A 287 -19.28 10.21 -7.05
CA THR A 287 -20.16 10.87 -8.01
C THR A 287 -20.09 12.40 -8.04
N GLN A 288 -19.30 13.02 -7.16
CA GLN A 288 -19.02 14.46 -7.18
C GLN A 288 -18.08 14.85 -8.34
N TYR A 289 -17.31 13.90 -8.86
CA TYR A 289 -16.37 14.12 -9.96
C TYR A 289 -16.83 13.42 -11.25
N LEU A 290 -16.53 14.05 -12.38
CA LEU A 290 -16.71 13.52 -13.72
C LEU A 290 -15.35 13.06 -14.29
N ILE A 291 -15.37 12.06 -15.16
CA ILE A 291 -14.21 11.62 -15.93
C ILE A 291 -13.92 12.68 -17.02
N GLU A 292 -12.64 13.03 -17.17
CA GLU A 292 -12.18 13.97 -18.19
C GLU A 292 -12.19 13.33 -19.59
N SER A 293 -12.48 14.13 -20.62
CA SER A 293 -12.68 13.72 -22.02
C SER A 293 -11.49 12.99 -22.67
N LEU A 294 -10.25 13.25 -22.26
CA LEU A 294 -9.09 12.50 -22.76
C LEU A 294 -8.88 11.15 -22.05
N SER A 295 -9.60 10.91 -20.95
CA SER A 295 -9.50 9.67 -20.16
C SER A 295 -10.55 8.64 -20.57
N ASP A 296 -11.77 9.06 -20.91
CA ASP A 296 -12.86 8.18 -21.37
C ASP A 296 -12.78 7.82 -22.87
N SER A 297 -11.89 8.47 -23.62
CA SER A 297 -11.68 8.27 -25.07
C SER A 297 -10.47 7.39 -25.42
N THR A 298 -10.07 6.46 -24.54
CA THR A 298 -8.85 5.65 -24.74
C THR A 298 -9.10 4.27 -25.36
N ILE A 299 -10.23 3.63 -25.05
CA ILE A 299 -10.57 2.26 -25.48
C ILE A 299 -11.95 2.14 -26.13
N TYR A 300 -12.59 3.26 -26.46
CA TYR A 300 -13.93 3.33 -27.04
C TYR A 300 -14.06 2.57 -28.38
N ASN A 301 -12.95 2.32 -29.08
CA ASN A 301 -12.95 1.51 -30.29
C ASN A 301 -13.46 0.07 -30.05
N ALA A 302 -13.21 -0.50 -28.86
CA ALA A 302 -13.76 -1.81 -28.49
C ALA A 302 -15.29 -1.75 -28.41
N TYR A 303 -15.86 -0.64 -27.90
CA TYR A 303 -17.30 -0.44 -27.82
C TYR A 303 -17.96 -0.42 -29.20
N TYR A 304 -17.31 0.16 -30.22
CA TYR A 304 -17.87 0.19 -31.58
C TYR A 304 -18.17 -1.19 -32.14
N THR A 305 -17.37 -2.20 -31.79
CA THR A 305 -17.57 -3.58 -32.26
C THR A 305 -18.93 -4.14 -31.87
N VAL A 306 -19.49 -3.69 -30.74
CA VAL A 306 -20.73 -4.21 -30.17
C VAL A 306 -21.87 -3.19 -30.14
N ALA A 307 -21.59 -1.90 -30.37
CA ALA A 307 -22.59 -0.84 -30.31
C ALA A 307 -23.80 -1.09 -31.22
N HIS A 308 -23.59 -1.65 -32.42
CA HIS A 308 -24.67 -1.96 -33.35
C HIS A 308 -25.65 -3.02 -32.80
N LEU A 309 -25.18 -3.93 -31.94
CA LEU A 309 -26.01 -4.94 -31.26
C LEU A 309 -26.75 -4.37 -30.05
N LEU A 310 -26.14 -3.38 -29.38
CA LEU A 310 -26.65 -2.80 -28.13
C LEU A 310 -27.62 -1.64 -28.34
N GLN A 311 -27.37 -0.76 -29.31
CA GLN A 311 -28.14 0.48 -29.51
C GLN A 311 -28.62 0.72 -30.95
N GLN A 312 -28.38 -0.20 -31.90
CA GLN A 312 -28.91 -0.16 -33.28
C GLN A 312 -28.70 1.19 -34.01
N GLY A 313 -27.64 1.92 -33.67
CA GLY A 313 -27.32 3.23 -34.25
C GLY A 313 -27.99 4.45 -33.61
N ALA A 314 -28.85 4.27 -32.60
CA ALA A 314 -29.35 5.38 -31.79
C ALA A 314 -28.19 6.01 -31.00
N PHE A 315 -27.88 7.28 -31.26
CA PHE A 315 -26.70 7.94 -30.68
C PHE A 315 -26.83 8.16 -29.17
N ASP A 316 -28.04 8.40 -28.68
CA ASP A 316 -28.34 8.64 -27.26
C ASP A 316 -28.56 7.36 -26.45
N GLY A 317 -28.49 6.18 -27.09
CA GLY A 317 -28.76 4.90 -26.45
C GLY A 317 -30.22 4.71 -26.02
N SER A 318 -31.16 5.52 -26.52
CA SER A 318 -32.59 5.44 -26.17
C SER A 318 -33.28 4.17 -26.68
N VAL A 319 -32.70 3.52 -27.69
CA VAL A 319 -33.23 2.31 -28.32
C VAL A 319 -32.44 1.09 -27.85
N VAL A 320 -33.16 0.05 -27.42
CA VAL A 320 -32.58 -1.26 -27.16
C VAL A 320 -32.32 -1.94 -28.50
N GLY A 321 -31.06 -2.30 -28.75
CA GLY A 321 -30.63 -2.90 -30.01
C GLY A 321 -31.07 -4.36 -30.18
N PRO A 322 -30.69 -4.98 -31.31
CA PRO A 322 -31.17 -6.31 -31.71
C PRO A 322 -30.76 -7.43 -30.76
N ALA A 323 -29.73 -7.23 -29.91
CA ALA A 323 -29.41 -8.20 -28.85
C ALA A 323 -30.46 -8.22 -27.72
N GLY A 324 -31.34 -7.21 -27.63
CA GLY A 324 -32.36 -7.12 -26.60
C GLY A 324 -31.77 -6.98 -25.20
N ILE A 325 -30.64 -6.27 -25.06
CA ILE A 325 -29.92 -6.04 -23.81
C ILE A 325 -30.10 -4.57 -23.42
N LYS A 326 -30.61 -4.31 -22.22
CA LYS A 326 -30.71 -2.95 -21.67
C LYS A 326 -29.39 -2.51 -21.03
N ALA A 327 -29.14 -1.21 -21.00
CA ALA A 327 -27.92 -0.64 -20.46
C ALA A 327 -27.66 -1.03 -18.98
N ASP A 328 -28.70 -1.10 -18.17
CA ASP A 328 -28.64 -1.50 -16.74
C ASP A 328 -28.33 -3.00 -16.52
N GLN A 329 -28.41 -3.82 -17.58
CA GLN A 329 -28.06 -5.25 -17.54
C GLN A 329 -26.57 -5.49 -17.85
N MET A 330 -25.87 -4.50 -18.40
CA MET A 330 -24.44 -4.60 -18.70
C MET A 330 -23.59 -4.28 -17.47
N THR A 331 -23.51 -5.25 -16.56
CA THR A 331 -22.68 -5.20 -15.37
C THR A 331 -21.19 -5.35 -15.70
N ASP A 332 -20.31 -5.07 -14.73
CA ASP A 332 -18.86 -5.28 -14.87
C ASP A 332 -18.54 -6.72 -15.33
N GLY A 333 -19.24 -7.72 -14.77
CA GLY A 333 -19.09 -9.11 -15.17
C GLY A 333 -19.51 -9.37 -16.62
N SER A 334 -20.61 -8.76 -17.09
CA SER A 334 -21.04 -8.86 -18.49
C SER A 334 -19.99 -8.27 -19.45
N TRP A 335 -19.41 -7.12 -19.11
CA TRP A 335 -18.34 -6.51 -19.91
C TRP A 335 -17.05 -7.33 -19.90
N SER A 336 -16.66 -7.86 -18.73
CA SER A 336 -15.50 -8.75 -18.60
C SER A 336 -15.67 -10.05 -19.40
N TYR A 337 -16.86 -10.64 -19.46
CA TYR A 337 -17.12 -11.78 -20.33
C TYR A 337 -16.87 -11.41 -21.80
N VAL A 338 -17.46 -10.31 -22.27
CA VAL A 338 -17.39 -9.90 -23.68
C VAL A 338 -15.95 -9.61 -24.10
N PHE A 339 -15.23 -8.77 -23.36
CA PHE A 339 -13.92 -8.28 -23.79
C PHE A 339 -12.74 -9.10 -23.24
N LEU A 340 -12.84 -9.66 -22.03
CA LEU A 340 -11.73 -10.40 -21.39
C LEU A 340 -11.91 -11.92 -21.45
N GLY A 341 -13.12 -12.41 -21.74
CA GLY A 341 -13.39 -13.85 -21.83
C GLY A 341 -13.48 -14.55 -20.48
N GLU A 342 -13.90 -13.82 -19.44
CA GLU A 342 -14.17 -14.41 -18.14
C GLU A 342 -15.27 -15.48 -18.20
N VAL A 343 -15.33 -16.33 -17.17
CA VAL A 343 -16.32 -17.41 -17.09
C VAL A 343 -17.71 -16.81 -16.83
N TYR A 344 -18.72 -17.30 -17.54
CA TYR A 344 -20.10 -16.89 -17.32
C TYR A 344 -20.57 -17.28 -15.92
N ASP A 345 -21.17 -16.33 -15.19
CA ASP A 345 -21.84 -16.57 -13.92
C ASP A 345 -23.24 -15.95 -13.93
N SER A 346 -24.27 -16.80 -13.98
CA SER A 346 -25.67 -16.38 -13.99
C SER A 346 -26.10 -15.65 -12.72
N LYS A 347 -25.32 -15.68 -11.63
CA LYS A 347 -25.62 -14.95 -10.39
C LYS A 347 -25.24 -13.48 -10.47
N THR A 348 -24.19 -13.15 -11.23
CA THR A 348 -23.64 -11.79 -11.33
C THR A 348 -23.86 -11.15 -12.70
N MET A 349 -24.17 -11.96 -13.71
CA MET A 349 -24.43 -11.54 -15.09
C MET A 349 -25.91 -11.74 -15.43
N PRO A 350 -26.74 -10.68 -15.43
CA PRO A 350 -28.17 -10.80 -15.68
C PRO A 350 -28.52 -11.03 -17.17
N VAL A 351 -27.53 -10.93 -18.06
CA VAL A 351 -27.70 -11.19 -19.49
C VAL A 351 -27.49 -12.69 -19.76
N GLU A 352 -28.31 -13.26 -20.65
CA GLU A 352 -28.16 -14.64 -21.10
C GLU A 352 -26.82 -14.85 -21.80
N GLU A 353 -26.14 -15.97 -21.50
CA GLU A 353 -24.80 -16.25 -22.02
C GLU A 353 -24.75 -16.20 -23.56
N GLU A 354 -25.76 -16.71 -24.26
CA GLU A 354 -25.81 -16.70 -25.73
C GLU A 354 -25.77 -15.29 -26.33
N LYS A 355 -26.35 -14.30 -25.63
CA LYS A 355 -26.28 -12.90 -26.05
C LYS A 355 -24.91 -12.29 -25.77
N LEU A 356 -24.27 -12.66 -24.66
CA LEU A 356 -22.89 -12.23 -24.38
C LEU A 356 -21.89 -12.87 -25.35
N LYS A 357 -22.13 -14.13 -25.75
CA LYS A 357 -21.35 -14.84 -26.78
C LYS A 357 -21.43 -14.14 -28.13
N SER A 358 -22.60 -13.64 -28.53
CA SER A 358 -22.74 -12.91 -29.80
C SER A 358 -21.95 -11.60 -29.79
N LEU A 359 -22.02 -10.82 -28.70
CA LEU A 359 -21.19 -9.61 -28.52
C LEU A 359 -19.70 -9.93 -28.57
N ARG A 360 -19.26 -10.97 -27.84
CA ARG A 360 -17.87 -11.42 -27.83
C ARG A 360 -17.40 -11.85 -29.21
N LYS A 361 -18.24 -12.55 -29.96
CA LYS A 361 -17.94 -13.00 -31.32
C LYS A 361 -17.67 -11.81 -32.24
N GLU A 362 -18.49 -10.77 -32.20
CA GLU A 362 -18.27 -9.55 -32.99
C GLU A 362 -16.97 -8.83 -32.60
N PHE A 363 -16.71 -8.68 -31.31
CA PHE A 363 -15.46 -8.09 -30.82
C PHE A 363 -14.22 -8.87 -31.32
N MET A 364 -14.20 -10.18 -31.13
CA MET A 364 -13.07 -11.03 -31.55
C MET A 364 -12.90 -11.06 -33.07
N TYR A 365 -14.00 -11.01 -33.84
CA TYR A 365 -13.94 -10.99 -35.30
C TYR A 365 -13.24 -9.73 -35.82
N LEU A 366 -13.63 -8.56 -35.31
CA LEU A 366 -13.09 -7.28 -35.74
C LEU A 366 -11.65 -7.05 -35.25
N GLU A 367 -11.33 -7.45 -34.02
CA GLU A 367 -9.98 -7.33 -33.45
C GLU A 367 -8.94 -8.17 -34.21
N ILE A 368 -9.28 -9.40 -34.63
CA ILE A 368 -8.39 -10.27 -35.40
C ILE A 368 -8.21 -9.76 -36.84
N SER A 369 -9.24 -9.15 -37.43
CA SER A 369 -9.24 -8.72 -38.84
C SER A 369 -8.36 -7.49 -39.13
N GLU A 370 -8.14 -6.61 -38.15
CA GLU A 370 -7.27 -5.43 -38.27
C GLU A 370 -5.80 -5.78 -37.99
N PHE A 371 -5.52 -6.71 -37.06
CA PHE A 371 -4.14 -7.10 -36.72
C PHE A 371 -3.51 -8.15 -37.67
N GLN A 372 -4.29 -9.02 -38.32
CA GLN A 372 -3.75 -9.98 -39.29
C GLN A 372 -3.45 -9.39 -40.67
N LYS A 373 -4.04 -8.26 -41.06
CA LYS A 373 -3.74 -7.61 -42.35
C LYS A 373 -2.32 -7.03 -42.46
N ALA A 374 -1.56 -7.02 -41.37
CA ALA A 374 -0.13 -6.67 -41.38
C ALA A 374 0.79 -7.83 -41.83
N LYS A 375 0.27 -9.04 -42.07
CA LYS A 375 0.98 -10.13 -42.74
C LYS A 375 0.30 -10.42 -44.09
N LEU A 376 0.87 -9.87 -45.18
CA LEU A 376 0.91 -10.38 -46.56
C LEU A 376 1.14 -9.20 -47.53
N PRO A 377 1.98 -9.33 -48.57
CA PRO A 377 3.14 -10.20 -48.77
C PRO A 377 4.44 -9.62 -48.17
#